data_AF-A0A542EQK4-F1
#
_entry.id   AF-A0A542EQK4-F1
#
_cell.length_a   1.000
_cell.length_b   1.000
_cell.length_c   1.000
_cell.angle_alpha   90.00
_cell.angle_beta   90.00
_cell.angle_gamma   90.00
#
_symmetry.space_group_name_H-M   'P 1'
#
loop_
_entity.id
_entity.type
_entity.pdbx_description
1 polymer ?
#
loop_
_entity_poly.entity_id
_entity_poly.type
_entity_poly.pdbx_seq_one_letter_code
_entity_poly.pdbx_strand_id
1 'polypeptide(L)'
;MRRLPKRNPDNNDPTTGILVDETGKRQSFVSGRGDYLEEKALDLCKEKGWQPFDRTRHTEIKVAVHMRLTGVERATLYLNNEPCDIPGANCRILLPRFLPPGAELVVYGPNGYRETFKGKSEG
;
A
#
# COMPACT_ATOMS: atom_id res chain seq x y z
N MET A 1 2.18 13.45 -19.05
CA MET A 1 3.27 13.16 -18.09
C MET A 1 2.65 12.72 -16.76
N ARG A 2 2.93 11.50 -16.28
CA ARG A 2 2.47 11.00 -14.98
C ARG A 2 3.40 11.56 -13.90
N ARG A 3 2.85 12.22 -12.86
CA ARG A 3 3.65 12.93 -11.85
C ARG A 3 3.75 12.07 -10.58
N LEU A 4 4.90 11.40 -10.40
CA LEU A 4 5.24 10.75 -9.14
C LEU A 4 5.51 11.84 -8.07
N PRO A 5 5.22 11.57 -6.78
CA PRO A 5 5.70 12.43 -5.71
C PRO A 5 7.23 12.45 -5.72
N LYS A 6 7.85 13.61 -5.42
CA LYS A 6 9.32 13.73 -5.36
C LYS A 6 9.81 13.16 -4.03
N ARG A 7 10.94 12.46 -4.04
CA ARG A 7 11.71 12.09 -2.85
C ARG A 7 13.08 12.76 -2.96
N ASN A 8 13.58 13.36 -1.89
CA ASN A 8 15.00 13.72 -1.83
C ASN A 8 15.75 12.49 -1.29
N PRO A 9 16.62 11.82 -2.07
CA PRO A 9 17.31 10.61 -1.62
C PRO A 9 18.33 10.88 -0.50
N ASP A 10 18.78 12.13 -0.36
CA ASP A 10 19.81 12.54 0.60
C ASP A 10 19.27 12.81 2.02
N ASN A 11 17.95 12.96 2.15
CA ASN A 11 17.28 13.03 3.43
C ASN A 11 16.52 11.72 3.61
N ASN A 12 16.48 11.20 4.84
CA ASN A 12 15.78 9.97 5.20
C ASN A 12 14.23 10.14 5.15
N ASP A 13 13.74 10.83 4.11
CA ASP A 13 12.36 11.24 3.89
C ASP A 13 11.47 10.02 3.77
N PRO A 14 10.27 10.06 4.38
CA PRO A 14 9.33 8.95 4.35
C PRO A 14 8.89 8.64 2.92
N THR A 15 8.58 7.37 2.67
CA THR A 15 7.91 6.95 1.44
C THR A 15 6.51 7.57 1.40
N THR A 16 6.19 8.30 0.33
CA THR A 16 4.87 8.88 0.11
C THR A 16 4.22 8.25 -1.12
N GLY A 17 2.90 8.14 -1.06
CA GLY A 17 2.08 7.58 -2.13
C GLY A 17 0.88 8.45 -2.43
N ILE A 18 0.47 8.48 -3.69
CA ILE A 18 -0.81 9.05 -4.11
C ILE A 18 -1.67 7.92 -4.66
N LEU A 19 -2.76 7.62 -3.98
CA LEU A 19 -3.82 6.76 -4.48
C LEU A 19 -4.72 7.56 -5.41
N VAL A 20 -5.10 6.97 -6.53
CA VAL A 20 -6.11 7.47 -7.46
C VAL A 20 -7.13 6.36 -7.65
N ASP A 21 -8.36 6.57 -7.20
CA ASP A 21 -9.45 5.59 -7.36
C ASP A 21 -10.10 5.68 -8.76
N GLU A 22 -11.09 4.83 -9.01
CA GLU A 22 -11.81 4.78 -10.29
C GLU A 22 -12.61 6.04 -10.62
N THR A 23 -12.92 6.88 -9.62
CA THR A 23 -13.57 8.18 -9.81
C THR A 23 -12.58 9.29 -10.17
N GLY A 24 -11.27 9.00 -10.08
CA GLY A 24 -10.19 9.96 -10.24
C GLY A 24 -9.88 10.76 -8.97
N LYS A 25 -10.52 10.45 -7.84
CA LYS A 25 -10.24 11.10 -6.55
C LYS A 25 -8.83 10.71 -6.11
N ARG A 26 -8.09 11.71 -5.61
CA ARG A 26 -6.68 11.57 -5.22
C ARG A 26 -6.55 11.67 -3.71
N GLN A 27 -5.83 10.72 -3.11
CA GLN A 27 -5.54 10.72 -1.68
C GLN A 27 -4.06 10.43 -1.42
N SER A 28 -3.47 11.18 -0.49
CA SER A 28 -2.04 11.05 -0.14
C SER A 28 -1.85 10.14 1.06
N PHE A 29 -0.78 9.36 1.04
CA PHE A 29 -0.40 8.42 2.08
C PHE A 29 1.09 8.57 2.39
N VAL A 30 1.46 8.36 3.64
CA VAL A 30 2.85 8.48 4.11
C VAL A 30 3.20 7.25 4.95
N SER A 31 4.38 6.68 4.70
CA SER A 31 4.91 5.59 5.52
C SER A 31 5.29 6.10 6.91
N GLY A 32 5.11 5.28 7.95
CA GLY A 32 5.43 5.69 9.32
C GLY A 32 4.54 5.01 10.34
N ARG A 33 4.85 5.19 11.63
CA ARG A 33 4.15 4.54 12.73
C ARG A 33 3.14 5.45 13.43
N GLY A 34 2.21 4.87 14.16
CA GLY A 34 1.29 5.54 15.08
C GLY A 34 0.13 6.24 14.38
N ASP A 35 -0.19 5.87 13.14
CA ASP A 35 -1.37 6.39 12.47
C ASP A 35 -2.51 5.38 12.43
N TYR A 36 -3.71 5.90 12.20
CA TYR A 36 -4.94 5.14 12.17
C TYR A 36 -4.91 3.98 11.15
N LEU A 37 -4.19 4.10 10.04
CA LEU A 37 -4.14 3.06 9.01
C LEU A 37 -3.20 1.92 9.41
N GLU A 38 -2.09 2.21 10.10
CA GLU A 38 -1.26 1.18 10.72
C GLU A 38 -2.04 0.43 11.81
N GLU A 39 -2.75 1.15 12.69
CA GLU A 39 -3.59 0.53 13.72
C GLU A 39 -4.62 -0.42 13.11
N LYS A 40 -5.29 0.00 12.03
CA LYS A 40 -6.27 -0.85 11.33
C LYS A 40 -5.63 -2.03 10.62
N ALA A 41 -4.40 -1.89 10.15
CA ALA A 41 -3.64 -3.02 9.60
C ALA A 41 -3.30 -4.04 10.70
N LEU A 42 -2.94 -3.59 11.90
CA LEU A 42 -2.68 -4.45 13.06
C LEU A 42 -3.96 -5.13 13.56
N ASP A 43 -5.08 -4.41 13.61
CA ASP A 43 -6.40 -4.96 13.92
C ASP A 43 -6.76 -6.09 12.94
N LEU A 44 -6.54 -5.89 11.63
CA LEU A 44 -6.77 -6.92 10.62
C LEU A 44 -5.86 -8.14 10.82
N CYS A 45 -4.59 -7.94 11.17
CA CYS A 45 -3.70 -9.05 11.52
C CYS A 45 -4.28 -9.87 12.68
N LYS A 46 -4.73 -9.19 13.74
CA LYS A 46 -5.33 -9.82 14.91
C LYS A 46 -6.61 -10.58 14.57
N GLU A 47 -7.51 -9.97 13.79
CA GLU A 47 -8.76 -10.59 13.33
C GLU A 47 -8.49 -11.89 12.55
N LYS A 48 -7.48 -11.87 11.67
CA LYS A 48 -7.10 -13.03 10.83
C LYS A 48 -6.16 -14.01 11.53
N GLY A 49 -5.79 -13.78 12.79
CA GLY A 49 -4.84 -14.61 13.53
C GLY A 49 -3.40 -14.57 12.96
N TRP A 50 -3.06 -13.55 12.20
CA TRP A 50 -1.71 -13.34 11.67
C TRP A 50 -0.81 -12.70 12.72
N GLN A 51 0.46 -13.09 12.72
CA GLN A 51 1.48 -12.35 13.46
C GLN A 51 1.57 -10.92 12.92
N PRO A 52 1.72 -9.90 13.79
CA PRO A 52 1.82 -8.51 13.34
C PRO A 52 3.06 -8.32 12.47
N PHE A 53 2.88 -7.75 11.29
CA PHE A 53 3.99 -7.46 10.37
C PHE A 53 4.52 -6.04 10.61
N ASP A 54 5.86 -5.86 10.67
CA ASP A 54 6.47 -4.51 10.69
C ASP A 54 6.11 -3.69 9.43
N ARG A 55 5.66 -4.36 8.36
CA ARG A 55 5.23 -3.74 7.10
C ARG A 55 3.87 -3.04 7.18
N THR A 56 3.13 -3.18 8.27
CA THR A 56 1.86 -2.45 8.49
C THR A 56 2.04 -0.93 8.42
N ARG A 57 3.23 -0.42 8.74
CA ARG A 57 3.61 1.00 8.60
C ARG A 57 3.90 1.46 7.17
N HIS A 58 4.01 0.54 6.20
CA HIS A 58 4.36 0.86 4.82
C HIS A 58 3.15 1.43 4.08
N THR A 59 3.43 2.34 3.13
CA THR A 59 2.41 3.06 2.36
C THR A 59 1.49 2.11 1.60
N GLU A 60 2.03 1.03 1.04
CA GLU A 60 1.30 0.02 0.28
C GLU A 60 0.26 -0.69 1.15
N ILE A 61 0.62 -1.09 2.37
CA ILE A 61 -0.30 -1.76 3.30
C ILE A 61 -1.38 -0.78 3.78
N LYS A 62 -1.01 0.46 4.11
CA LYS A 62 -1.97 1.49 4.48
C LYS A 62 -3.00 1.76 3.38
N VAL A 63 -2.57 1.78 2.12
CA VAL A 63 -3.46 1.91 0.96
C VAL A 63 -4.41 0.74 0.86
N ALA A 64 -3.93 -0.50 1.02
CA ALA A 64 -4.79 -1.67 0.97
C ALA A 64 -5.84 -1.69 2.09
N VAL A 65 -5.44 -1.31 3.30
CA VAL A 65 -6.39 -1.15 4.43
C VAL A 65 -7.39 -0.04 4.14
N HIS A 66 -6.95 1.10 3.61
CA HIS A 66 -7.85 2.17 3.22
C HIS A 66 -8.88 1.70 2.18
N MET A 67 -8.45 0.96 1.15
CA MET A 67 -9.37 0.37 0.17
C MET A 67 -10.40 -0.55 0.83
N ARG A 68 -9.98 -1.38 1.80
CA ARG A 68 -10.88 -2.27 2.56
C ARG A 68 -11.88 -1.49 3.41
N LEU A 69 -11.47 -0.38 4.02
CA LEU A 69 -12.35 0.47 4.84
C LEU A 69 -13.35 1.30 4.02
N THR A 70 -12.99 1.63 2.77
CA THR A 70 -13.78 2.55 1.92
C THR A 70 -14.56 1.85 0.81
N GLY A 71 -14.35 0.55 0.61
CA GLY A 71 -14.98 -0.21 -0.47
C GLY A 71 -14.40 0.09 -1.85
N VAL A 72 -13.21 0.70 -1.93
CA VAL A 72 -12.55 0.93 -3.22
C VAL A 72 -12.02 -0.39 -3.75
N GLU A 73 -12.57 -0.84 -4.89
CA GLU A 73 -12.21 -2.12 -5.50
C GLU A 73 -11.10 -1.99 -6.54
N ARG A 74 -10.95 -0.81 -7.17
CA ARG A 74 -9.93 -0.58 -8.19
C ARG A 74 -9.25 0.76 -7.99
N ALA A 75 -7.92 0.74 -7.90
CA ALA A 75 -7.15 1.95 -7.73
C ALA A 75 -5.75 1.86 -8.34
N THR A 76 -5.13 3.02 -8.54
CA THR A 76 -3.72 3.15 -8.90
C THR A 76 -2.97 3.89 -7.80
N LEU A 77 -1.88 3.30 -7.30
CA LEU A 77 -0.98 3.91 -6.34
C LEU A 77 0.31 4.36 -7.04
N TYR A 78 0.64 5.64 -6.89
CA TYR A 78 1.90 6.21 -7.36
C TYR A 78 2.82 6.44 -6.16
N LEU A 79 3.93 5.70 -6.08
CA LEU A 79 4.92 5.80 -5.01
C LEU A 79 6.14 6.62 -5.44
N ASN A 80 6.74 7.33 -4.49
CA ASN A 80 8.02 8.01 -4.66
C ASN A 80 9.24 7.11 -4.38
N ASN A 81 9.00 5.85 -4.04
CA ASN A 81 10.01 4.85 -3.74
C ASN A 81 9.57 3.49 -4.30
N GLU A 82 10.52 2.62 -4.65
CA GLU A 82 10.17 1.25 -5.02
C GLU A 82 9.63 0.50 -3.80
N PRO A 83 8.62 -0.37 -3.98
CA PRO A 83 8.22 -1.30 -2.93
C PRO A 83 9.42 -2.07 -2.41
N CYS A 84 9.52 -2.15 -1.08
CA CYS A 84 10.66 -2.78 -0.41
C CYS A 84 10.85 -4.23 -0.90
N ASP A 85 12.05 -4.60 -1.35
CA ASP A 85 12.37 -5.94 -1.88
C ASP A 85 13.12 -6.84 -0.87
N ILE A 86 12.63 -6.89 0.37
CA ILE A 86 13.19 -7.80 1.39
C ILE A 86 12.60 -9.21 1.20
N PRO A 87 13.43 -10.25 1.01
CA PRO A 87 12.96 -11.62 0.82
C PRO A 87 12.02 -12.09 1.95
N GLY A 88 10.88 -12.68 1.60
CA GLY A 88 9.93 -13.29 2.54
C GLY A 88 9.03 -12.33 3.33
N ALA A 89 9.33 -11.03 3.35
CA ALA A 89 8.55 -10.02 4.08
C ALA A 89 8.40 -8.71 3.27
N ASN A 90 8.49 -8.79 1.94
CA ASN A 90 8.25 -7.64 1.08
C ASN A 90 6.75 -7.35 0.93
N CYS A 91 6.43 -6.09 0.66
CA CYS A 91 5.07 -5.66 0.39
C CYS A 91 4.48 -6.41 -0.80
N ARG A 92 5.30 -6.89 -1.74
CA ARG A 92 4.87 -7.72 -2.86
C ARG A 92 4.09 -8.97 -2.44
N ILE A 93 4.55 -9.64 -1.37
CA ILE A 93 3.92 -10.85 -0.84
C ILE A 93 2.73 -10.52 0.07
N LEU A 94 2.87 -9.48 0.90
CA LEU A 94 1.87 -9.15 1.92
C LEU A 94 0.68 -8.37 1.37
N LEU A 95 0.90 -7.45 0.44
CA LEU A 95 -0.12 -6.54 -0.09
C LEU A 95 -1.39 -7.26 -0.58
N PRO A 96 -1.31 -8.37 -1.34
CA PRO A 96 -2.49 -9.17 -1.70
C PRO A 96 -3.35 -9.67 -0.52
N ARG A 97 -2.76 -9.86 0.67
CA ARG A 97 -3.50 -10.31 1.87
C ARG A 97 -4.29 -9.18 2.53
N PHE A 98 -3.80 -7.94 2.42
CA PHE A 98 -4.44 -6.77 3.03
C PHE A 98 -5.49 -6.13 2.13
N LEU A 99 -5.38 -6.33 0.81
CA LEU A 99 -6.37 -5.83 -0.13
C LEU A 99 -7.77 -6.45 0.14
N PRO A 100 -8.85 -5.73 -0.20
CA PRO A 100 -10.17 -6.32 -0.25
C PRO A 100 -10.16 -7.53 -1.22
N PRO A 101 -10.87 -8.62 -0.92
CA PRO A 101 -10.95 -9.78 -1.82
C PRO A 101 -11.43 -9.35 -3.21
N GLY A 102 -10.72 -9.75 -4.26
CA GLY A 102 -11.07 -9.41 -5.64
C GLY A 102 -10.71 -7.98 -6.08
N ALA A 103 -10.31 -7.10 -5.17
CA ALA A 103 -9.86 -5.75 -5.52
C ALA A 103 -8.53 -5.78 -6.29
N GLU A 104 -8.32 -4.78 -7.15
CA GLU A 104 -7.13 -4.60 -7.95
C GLU A 104 -6.43 -3.27 -7.61
N LEU A 105 -5.13 -3.35 -7.34
CA LEU A 105 -4.27 -2.18 -7.11
C LEU A 105 -3.10 -2.21 -8.08
N VAL A 106 -3.01 -1.20 -8.94
CA VAL A 106 -1.83 -1.00 -9.81
C VAL A 106 -0.86 -0.07 -9.11
N VAL A 107 0.36 -0.52 -8.85
CA VAL A 107 1.42 0.27 -8.23
C VAL A 107 2.40 0.73 -9.29
N TYR A 108 2.66 2.04 -9.34
CA TYR A 108 3.74 2.66 -10.10
C TYR A 108 4.77 3.22 -9.14
N GLY A 109 6.04 2.94 -9.40
CA GLY A 109 7.18 3.46 -8.65
C GLY A 109 8.22 4.12 -9.57
N PRO A 110 9.36 4.55 -9.01
CA PRO A 110 10.49 5.05 -9.81
C PRO A 110 11.11 3.93 -10.68
N ASN A 111 12.04 4.31 -11.55
CA ASN A 111 12.78 3.41 -12.47
C ASN A 111 11.91 2.53 -13.40
N GLY A 112 10.66 2.96 -13.65
CA GLY A 112 9.74 2.20 -14.48
C GLY A 112 9.04 1.05 -13.75
N TYR A 113 9.17 0.96 -12.42
CA TYR A 113 8.44 -0.04 -11.63
C TYR A 113 6.94 0.08 -11.87
N ARG A 114 6.34 -1.04 -12.28
CA ARG A 114 4.90 -1.19 -12.45
C ARG A 114 4.51 -2.61 -12.11
N GLU A 115 3.53 -2.76 -11.23
CA GLU A 115 2.98 -4.06 -10.88
C GLU A 115 1.50 -3.96 -10.53
N THR A 116 0.75 -5.01 -10.83
CA THR A 116 -0.66 -5.14 -10.48
C THR A 116 -0.81 -6.19 -9.39
N PHE A 117 -1.45 -5.81 -8.29
CA PHE A 117 -1.77 -6.67 -7.17
C PHE A 117 -3.27 -6.94 -7.12
N LYS A 118 -3.63 -8.19 -6.81
CA LYS A 118 -5.02 -8.60 -6.61
C LYS A 118 -5.23 -9.07 -5.18
N GLY A 119 -6.31 -8.63 -4.56
CA GLY A 119 -6.69 -9.09 -3.23
C GLY A 119 -7.03 -10.57 -3.26
N LYS A 120 -6.44 -11.33 -2.33
CA LYS A 120 -6.71 -12.76 -2.21
C LYS A 120 -8.17 -12.96 -1.82
N SER A 121 -8.84 -13.87 -2.52
CA SER A 121 -10.13 -14.41 -2.09
C SER A 121 -9.97 -15.01 -0.69
N GLU A 122 -10.90 -14.70 0.21
CA GLU A 122 -10.94 -15.37 1.51
C GLU A 122 -11.45 -16.79 1.24
N GLY A 123 -10.54 -17.76 1.31
CA GLY A 123 -10.83 -19.19 1.19
C GLY A 123 -10.85 -19.83 2.56
#